data_AF-A0A485M2S1-F1
#
_entry.id   AF-A0A485M2S1-F1
#
_cell.length_a   1.000
_cell.length_b   1.000
_cell.length_c   1.000
_cell.angle_alpha   90.00
_cell.angle_beta   90.00
_cell.angle_gamma   90.00
#
_symmetry.space_group_name_H-M   'P 1'
#
loop_
_entity.id
_entity.type
_entity.pdbx_description
1 polymer ?
#
loop_
_entity_poly.entity_id
_entity_poly.type
_entity_poly.pdbx_seq_one_letter_code
_entity_poly.pdbx_strand_id
1 'polypeptide(L)'
;MFKRIEKLKVKLNEYRPLTGEEVRRLRDEFLIDFTYNSNAIEGSTLTLQETALILKEGITINEKPLKEHLEAVGHKDAFYYIEGLVKENTVLSEKVIKDIHALVLMDNAKNRGIY
;
A
#
# COMPACT_ATOMS: atom_id res chain seq x y z
N MET A 1 19.71 16.78 12.84
CA MET A 1 18.49 16.30 13.51
C MET A 1 18.24 14.79 13.29
N PHE A 2 18.63 14.17 12.17
CA PHE A 2 18.32 12.76 11.87
C PHE A 2 19.42 11.71 12.16
N LYS A 3 20.47 12.04 12.92
CA LYS A 3 21.65 11.17 13.12
C LYS A 3 21.30 9.75 13.61
N ARG A 4 20.28 9.60 14.47
CA ARG A 4 19.83 8.29 14.94
C ARG A 4 19.16 7.47 13.82
N ILE A 5 18.32 8.10 13.00
CA ILE A 5 17.63 7.44 11.88
C ILE A 5 18.65 6.96 10.85
N GLU A 6 19.62 7.81 10.50
CA GLU A 6 20.69 7.43 9.57
C GLU A 6 21.49 6.22 10.10
N LYS A 7 21.85 6.21 11.39
CA LYS A 7 22.53 5.06 12.01
C LYS A 7 21.70 3.78 11.95
N LEU A 8 20.39 3.86 12.22
CA LEU A 8 19.49 2.71 12.13
C LEU A 8 19.33 2.21 10.70
N LYS A 9 19.29 3.12 9.71
CA LYS A 9 19.23 2.77 8.29
C LYS A 9 20.51 2.05 7.83
N VAL A 10 21.69 2.53 8.26
CA VAL A 10 22.97 1.84 7.99
C VAL A 10 22.95 0.44 8.58
N LYS A 11 22.61 0.32 9.88
CA LYS A 11 22.51 -0.99 10.54
C LYS A 11 21.50 -1.92 9.87
N LEU A 12 20.35 -1.40 9.44
CA LEU A 12 19.35 -2.16 8.70
C LEU A 12 19.91 -2.71 7.38
N ASN A 13 20.70 -1.91 6.67
CA ASN A 13 21.29 -2.31 5.39
C ASN A 13 22.35 -3.41 5.56
N GLU A 14 22.99 -3.53 6.72
CA GLU A 14 23.97 -4.58 7.03
C GLU A 14 23.34 -5.99 7.05
N TYR A 15 22.03 -6.11 7.23
CA TYR A 15 21.32 -7.40 7.21
C TYR A 15 20.99 -7.90 5.79
N ARG A 16 21.45 -7.22 4.72
CA ARG A 16 21.25 -7.64 3.33
C ARG A 16 22.47 -8.42 2.79
N PRO A 17 22.28 -9.34 1.82
CA PRO A 17 21.02 -9.68 1.16
C PRO A 17 20.15 -10.59 2.02
N LEU A 18 18.84 -10.37 1.95
CA LEU A 18 17.85 -11.34 2.42
C LEU A 18 17.58 -12.34 1.30
N THR A 19 17.14 -13.54 1.66
CA THR A 19 16.66 -14.52 0.68
C THR A 19 15.42 -13.99 -0.04
N GLY A 20 15.18 -14.47 -1.27
CA GLY A 20 13.99 -14.06 -2.02
C GLY A 20 12.68 -14.37 -1.29
N GLU A 21 12.64 -15.41 -0.46
CA GLU A 21 11.49 -15.77 0.37
C GLU A 21 11.29 -14.78 1.52
N GLU A 22 12.35 -14.42 2.24
CA GLU A 22 12.26 -13.40 3.30
C GLU A 22 11.80 -12.05 2.75
N VAL A 23 12.31 -11.64 1.58
CA VAL A 23 11.88 -10.40 0.91
C VAL A 23 10.40 -10.46 0.55
N ARG A 24 9.93 -11.57 -0.03
CA ARG A 24 8.50 -11.73 -0.35
C ARG A 24 7.63 -11.66 0.90
N ARG A 25 7.99 -12.41 1.95
CA ARG A 25 7.24 -12.42 3.21
C ARG A 25 7.15 -11.01 3.82
N LEU A 26 8.27 -10.31 3.93
CA LEU A 26 8.31 -8.95 4.48
C LEU A 26 7.50 -7.97 3.63
N ARG A 27 7.53 -8.11 2.29
CA ARG A 27 6.74 -7.27 1.38
C ARG A 27 5.23 -7.51 1.55
N ASP A 28 4.82 -8.76 1.68
CA ASP A 28 3.40 -9.12 1.87
C ASP A 28 2.87 -8.67 3.23
N GLU A 29 3.68 -8.80 4.29
CA GLU A 29 3.38 -8.27 5.63
C GLU A 29 3.27 -6.74 5.59
N PHE A 30 4.27 -6.07 4.99
CA PHE A 30 4.28 -4.62 4.86
C PHE A 30 3.06 -4.10 4.09
N LEU A 31 2.66 -4.74 3.00
CA LEU A 31 1.50 -4.33 2.20
C LEU A 31 0.20 -4.33 3.02
N ILE A 32 -0.01 -5.38 3.83
CA ILE A 32 -1.20 -5.48 4.68
C ILE A 32 -1.17 -4.37 5.74
N ASP A 33 -0.06 -4.26 6.47
CA ASP A 33 0.09 -3.26 7.53
C ASP A 33 -0.06 -1.85 6.97
N PHE A 34 0.56 -1.57 5.83
CA PHE A 34 0.52 -0.26 5.20
C PHE A 34 -0.89 0.11 4.75
N THR A 35 -1.61 -0.82 4.12
CA THR A 35 -3.00 -0.60 3.70
C THR A 35 -3.93 -0.40 4.89
N TYR A 36 -3.83 -1.26 5.91
CA TYR A 36 -4.63 -1.13 7.12
C TYR A 36 -4.40 0.22 7.81
N ASN A 37 -3.14 0.58 8.07
CA ASN A 37 -2.82 1.80 8.80
C ASN A 37 -3.19 3.06 8.00
N SER A 38 -2.97 3.08 6.68
CA SER A 38 -3.32 4.23 5.85
C SER A 38 -4.83 4.45 5.83
N ASN A 39 -5.62 3.41 5.55
CA ASN A 39 -7.06 3.54 5.47
C ASN A 39 -7.70 3.78 6.85
N ALA A 40 -7.11 3.24 7.93
CA ALA A 40 -7.57 3.52 9.29
C ALA A 40 -7.39 5.00 9.69
N ILE A 41 -6.33 5.67 9.23
CA ILE A 41 -6.13 7.12 9.42
C ILE A 41 -7.25 7.92 8.72
N GLU A 42 -7.74 7.43 7.59
CA GLU A 42 -8.82 8.04 6.80
C GLU A 42 -10.22 7.68 7.34
N GLY A 43 -10.30 6.77 8.32
CA GLY A 43 -11.54 6.41 9.02
C GLY A 43 -12.12 5.04 8.66
N SER A 44 -11.37 4.17 7.95
CA SER A 44 -11.78 2.77 7.77
C SER A 44 -11.93 2.07 9.12
N THR A 45 -12.93 1.19 9.19
CA THR A 45 -13.25 0.38 10.36
C THR A 45 -12.79 -1.07 10.23
N LEU A 46 -12.20 -1.44 9.09
CA LEU A 46 -11.58 -2.74 8.88
C LEU A 46 -10.49 -2.97 9.92
N THR A 47 -10.49 -4.14 10.55
CA THR A 47 -9.38 -4.62 11.38
C THR A 47 -8.21 -5.06 10.50
N LEU A 48 -7.03 -5.23 11.13
CA LEU A 48 -5.85 -5.77 10.43
C LEU A 48 -6.12 -7.15 9.83
N GLN A 49 -6.84 -8.02 10.56
CA GLN A 49 -7.19 -9.36 10.10
C GLN A 49 -8.17 -9.32 8.93
N GLU A 50 -9.21 -8.48 9.01
CA GLU A 50 -10.17 -8.27 7.92
C GLU A 50 -9.47 -7.73 6.67
N THR A 51 -8.57 -6.75 6.82
CA THR A 51 -7.74 -6.23 5.73
C THR A 51 -6.90 -7.34 5.11
N ALA A 52 -6.25 -8.18 5.92
CA ALA A 52 -5.47 -9.31 5.42
C ALA A 52 -6.32 -10.30 4.60
N LEU A 53 -7.54 -10.64 5.07
CA LEU A 53 -8.47 -11.51 4.36
C LEU A 53 -8.90 -10.92 3.01
N ILE A 54 -9.19 -9.62 2.97
CA ILE A 54 -9.53 -8.92 1.73
C ILE A 54 -8.35 -8.98 0.75
N LEU A 55 -7.15 -8.63 1.21
CA LEU A 55 -6.01 -8.46 0.30
C LEU A 55 -5.41 -9.78 -0.19
N LYS A 56 -5.36 -10.82 0.66
CA LYS A 56 -4.76 -12.13 0.35
C LYS A 56 -5.76 -13.10 -0.27
N GLU A 57 -6.96 -13.20 0.30
CA GLU A 57 -7.94 -14.23 -0.07
C GLU A 57 -9.06 -13.67 -0.96
N GLY A 58 -9.16 -12.34 -1.13
CA GLY A 58 -10.22 -11.72 -1.91
C GLY A 58 -11.61 -11.84 -1.28
N ILE A 59 -11.66 -12.08 0.04
CA ILE A 59 -12.91 -12.30 0.76
C ILE A 59 -13.57 -10.97 1.12
N THR A 60 -14.88 -10.88 0.96
CA THR A 60 -15.68 -9.76 1.47
C THR A 60 -16.06 -9.97 2.93
N ILE A 61 -15.97 -8.92 3.73
CA ILE A 61 -16.30 -8.91 5.16
C ILE A 61 -17.76 -8.47 5.32
N ASN A 62 -18.54 -9.30 6.03
CA ASN A 62 -19.93 -9.00 6.31
C ASN A 62 -20.06 -7.70 7.12
N GLU A 63 -21.16 -6.98 6.94
CA GLU A 63 -21.49 -5.71 7.65
C GLU A 63 -20.51 -4.54 7.42
N LYS A 64 -19.47 -4.73 6.60
CA LYS A 64 -18.56 -3.66 6.19
C LYS A 64 -19.03 -3.03 4.88
N PRO A 65 -19.01 -1.70 4.74
CA PRO A 65 -19.36 -1.03 3.49
C PRO A 65 -18.50 -1.52 2.32
N LEU A 66 -19.10 -1.64 1.14
CA LEU A 66 -18.34 -1.94 -0.09
C LEU A 66 -17.22 -0.93 -0.33
N LYS A 67 -17.45 0.34 0.04
CA LYS A 67 -16.46 1.41 -0.03
C LYS A 67 -15.13 1.02 0.65
N GLU A 68 -15.17 0.52 1.88
CA GLU A 68 -13.93 0.17 2.61
C GLU A 68 -13.15 -0.96 1.95
N HIS A 69 -13.84 -1.90 1.30
CA HIS A 69 -13.19 -2.96 0.53
C HIS A 69 -12.52 -2.41 -0.73
N LEU A 70 -13.19 -1.49 -1.43
CA LEU A 70 -12.64 -0.84 -2.61
C LEU A 70 -11.45 0.05 -2.26
N GLU A 71 -11.48 0.76 -1.12
CA GLU A 71 -10.34 1.53 -0.62
C GLU A 71 -9.14 0.61 -0.30
N ALA A 72 -9.36 -0.53 0.34
CA ALA A 72 -8.29 -1.50 0.63
C ALA A 72 -7.68 -2.09 -0.66
N VAL A 73 -8.53 -2.51 -1.61
CA VAL A 73 -8.08 -3.05 -2.90
C VAL A 73 -7.38 -1.98 -3.73
N GLY A 74 -7.93 -0.78 -3.80
CA GLY A 74 -7.36 0.36 -4.52
C GLY A 74 -5.99 0.77 -3.98
N HIS A 75 -5.84 0.78 -2.65
CA HIS A 75 -4.55 1.03 -2.01
C HIS A 75 -3.51 -0.05 -2.35
N LYS A 76 -3.90 -1.34 -2.36
CA LYS A 76 -3.02 -2.44 -2.81
C LYS A 76 -2.58 -2.25 -4.26
N ASP A 77 -3.51 -1.92 -5.15
CA ASP A 77 -3.20 -1.74 -6.56
C ASP A 77 -2.29 -0.52 -6.78
N ALA A 78 -2.50 0.56 -6.04
CA ALA A 78 -1.61 1.72 -6.00
C ALA A 78 -0.20 1.34 -5.53
N PHE A 79 -0.08 0.51 -4.49
CA PHE A 79 1.22 0.03 -4.02
C PHE A 79 1.98 -0.74 -5.10
N TYR A 80 1.32 -1.70 -5.77
CA TYR A 80 1.95 -2.47 -6.85
C TYR A 80 2.28 -1.61 -8.07
N TYR A 81 1.43 -0.64 -8.41
CA TYR A 81 1.71 0.32 -9.47
C TYR A 81 2.98 1.13 -9.16
N ILE A 82 3.11 1.66 -7.95
CA ILE A 82 4.31 2.40 -7.50
C ILE A 82 5.56 1.52 -7.57
N GLU A 83 5.50 0.26 -7.14
CA GLU A 83 6.63 -0.65 -7.27
C GLU A 83 7.03 -0.91 -8.73
N GLY A 84 6.05 -1.00 -9.64
CA GLY A 84 6.29 -1.08 -11.08
C GLY A 84 7.04 0.15 -11.60
N LEU A 85 6.56 1.35 -11.25
CA LEU A 85 7.18 2.62 -11.64
C LEU A 85 8.64 2.71 -11.16
N VAL A 86 8.93 2.27 -9.93
CA VAL A 86 10.29 2.25 -9.38
C VAL A 86 11.18 1.27 -10.14
N LYS A 87 10.70 0.06 -10.46
CA LYS A 87 11.46 -0.93 -11.24
C LYS A 87 11.81 -0.41 -12.64
N GLU A 88 10.90 0.35 -13.24
CA GLU A 88 11.07 0.95 -14.57
C GLU A 88 11.87 2.26 -14.55
N ASN A 89 12.26 2.75 -13.37
CA ASN A 89 12.87 4.09 -13.19
C ASN A 89 12.04 5.21 -13.83
N THR A 90 10.71 5.10 -13.74
CA THR A 90 9.79 6.09 -14.31
C THR A 90 9.93 7.42 -13.56
N VAL A 91 10.05 8.51 -14.32
CA VAL A 91 10.11 9.86 -13.75
C VAL A 91 8.75 10.25 -13.17
N LEU A 92 8.77 10.79 -11.94
CA LEU A 92 7.57 11.32 -11.31
C LEU A 92 7.02 12.49 -12.14
N SER A 93 5.78 12.37 -12.57
CA SER A 93 5.06 13.38 -13.34
C SER A 93 3.67 13.57 -12.75
N GLU A 94 3.02 14.67 -13.12
CA GLU A 94 1.62 14.91 -12.74
C GLU A 94 0.70 13.77 -13.18
N LYS A 95 0.92 13.22 -14.39
CA LYS A 95 0.18 12.04 -14.86
C LYS A 95 0.35 10.87 -13.91
N VAL A 96 1.58 10.56 -13.50
CA VAL A 96 1.86 9.47 -12.55
C VAL A 96 1.13 9.70 -11.22
N ILE A 97 1.14 10.93 -10.71
CA ILE A 97 0.44 11.28 -9.46
C ILE A 97 -1.08 11.06 -9.62
N LYS A 98 -1.66 11.50 -10.74
CA LYS A 98 -3.08 11.28 -11.05
C LYS A 98 -3.42 9.80 -11.22
N ASP A 99 -2.55 9.02 -11.83
CA ASP A 99 -2.74 7.58 -11.98
C ASP A 99 -2.75 6.88 -10.60
N ILE A 100 -1.82 7.25 -9.71
CA ILE A 100 -1.80 6.76 -8.31
C ILE A 100 -3.10 7.17 -7.59
N HIS A 101 -3.48 8.44 -7.68
CA HIS A 101 -4.72 8.96 -7.08
C HIS A 101 -5.95 8.23 -7.61
N ALA A 102 -5.95 7.85 -8.90
CA ALA A 102 -7.05 7.12 -9.52
C ALA A 102 -7.21 5.69 -8.96
N LEU A 103 -6.11 5.05 -8.57
CA LEU A 103 -6.10 3.73 -7.95
C LEU A 103 -6.54 3.81 -6.48
N VAL A 104 -6.04 4.79 -5.73
CA VAL A 104 -6.41 4.98 -4.31
C VAL A 104 -7.91 5.28 -4.17
N LEU A 105 -8.46 6.19 -4.99
CA LEU A 105 -9.89 6.51 -5.01
C LEU A 105 -10.72 5.53 -5.85
N MET A 106 -10.46 4.23 -5.72
CA MET A 106 -11.18 3.21 -6.49
C MET A 106 -12.69 3.24 -6.23
N ASP A 107 -13.12 3.59 -5.02
CA ASP A 107 -14.51 3.73 -4.62
C ASP A 107 -15.20 4.98 -5.23
N ASN A 108 -14.43 5.99 -5.64
CA ASN A 108 -14.95 7.28 -6.09
C ASN A 108 -14.63 7.55 -7.57
N ALA A 109 -15.37 6.88 -8.45
CA ALA A 109 -15.21 7.00 -9.90
C ALA A 109 -15.30 8.45 -10.45
N LYS A 110 -16.01 9.35 -9.77
CA LYS A 110 -16.19 10.74 -10.23
C LYS A 110 -14.97 11.61 -9.97
N ASN A 111 -14.25 11.35 -8.87
CA ASN A 111 -13.17 12.22 -8.39
C ASN A 111 -11.77 11.59 -8.51
N ARG A 112 -11.68 10.34 -8.98
CA ARG A 112 -10.40 9.65 -9.11
C ARG A 112 -9.55 10.22 -10.25
N GLY A 113 -8.27 10.49 -9.98
CA GLY A 113 -7.31 10.96 -10.99
C GLY A 113 -7.49 12.38 -11.52
N ILE A 114 -8.31 13.20 -10.84
CA ILE A 114 -8.46 14.63 -11.12
C ILE A 114 -7.87 15.48 -9.98
N TYR A 115 -7.80 16.79 -10.18
CA TYR A 115 -7.38 17.78 -9.19
C TYR A 115 -8.45 18.07 -8.15
#